data_AF-A0A183E275-F1
#
_entry.id   AF-A0A183E275-F1
#
_cell.length_a   1.000
_cell.length_b   1.000
_cell.length_c   1.000
_cell.angle_alpha   90.00
_cell.angle_beta   90.00
_cell.angle_gamma   90.00
#
_symmetry.space_group_name_H-M   'P 1'
#
loop_
_entity.id
_entity.type
_entity.pdbx_description
1 polymer ?
#
loop_
_entity_poly.entity_id
_entity_poly.type
_entity_poly.pdbx_seq_one_letter_code
_entity_poly.pdbx_strand_id
1 'polypeptide(L)'
;MVVTGMWEYMQKFVQPVLLNAMGVRWMESKLEGEAQCAQLEQRGLVEFGFGGKVQNDILHLSMDYLDEKLCLSRSCLIAMTIMMGCDCAQKGIPGVGLVTALEIVSEFYLMEHDHPQVILDRFK
;
A
#
# COMPACT_ATOMS: atom_id res chain seq x y z
N MET A 1 8.99 -26.06 -18.00
CA MET A 1 8.63 -24.76 -17.41
C MET A 1 8.28 -23.84 -18.58
N VAL A 2 7.00 -23.74 -18.93
CA VAL A 2 6.55 -22.95 -20.07
C VAL A 2 6.42 -21.51 -19.58
N VAL A 3 7.26 -20.61 -20.09
CA VAL A 3 7.14 -19.18 -19.81
C VAL A 3 5.90 -18.70 -20.57
N THR A 4 4.85 -18.32 -19.85
CA THR A 4 3.53 -18.00 -20.42
C THR A 4 3.46 -16.62 -21.09
N GLY A 5 4.52 -15.81 -20.98
CA GLY A 5 4.61 -14.53 -21.66
C GLY A 5 5.99 -13.87 -21.56
N MET A 6 6.26 -12.95 -22.50
CA MET A 6 7.51 -12.18 -22.57
C MET A 6 7.74 -11.34 -21.31
N TRP A 7 6.67 -10.88 -20.66
CA TRP A 7 6.71 -10.13 -19.40
C TRP A 7 7.29 -10.94 -18.23
N GLU A 8 6.84 -12.18 -18.05
CA GLU A 8 7.39 -13.07 -17.01
C GLU A 8 8.85 -13.41 -17.29
N TYR A 9 9.22 -13.58 -18.56
CA TYR A 9 10.60 -13.83 -18.94
C TYR A 9 11.50 -12.63 -18.57
N MET A 10 11.04 -11.41 -18.89
CA MET A 10 11.77 -10.19 -18.57
C MET A 10 11.97 -10.02 -17.06
N GLN A 11 10.91 -10.20 -16.26
CA GLN A 11 11.00 -10.06 -14.80
C GLN A 11 11.86 -11.15 -14.16
N LYS A 12 11.74 -12.41 -14.58
CA LYS A 12 12.45 -13.54 -13.94
C LYS A 12 13.91 -13.66 -14.35
N PHE A 13 14.26 -13.28 -15.59
CA PHE A 13 15.59 -13.57 -16.15
C PHE A 13 16.38 -12.34 -16.57
N VAL A 14 15.73 -11.34 -17.17
CA VAL A 14 16.45 -10.18 -17.72
C VAL A 14 16.75 -9.15 -16.63
N GLN A 15 15.76 -8.85 -15.79
CA GLN A 15 15.87 -7.84 -14.76
C GLN A 15 16.94 -8.15 -13.69
N PRO A 16 17.05 -9.38 -13.15
CA PRO A 16 18.13 -9.73 -12.22
C PRO A 16 19.52 -9.59 -12.81
N VAL A 17 19.70 -10.00 -14.08
CA VAL A 17 21.00 -9.95 -14.76
C VAL A 17 21.44 -8.51 -14.97
N LEU A 18 20.52 -7.63 -15.39
CA LEU A 18 20.80 -6.21 -15.55
C LEU A 18 21.16 -5.55 -14.22
N LEU A 19 20.37 -5.81 -13.16
CA LEU A 19 20.64 -5.24 -11.83
C LEU A 19 21.99 -5.69 -11.27
N ASN A 20 22.33 -6.96 -11.44
CA ASN A 20 23.65 -7.49 -11.05
C ASN A 20 24.78 -6.84 -11.86
N ALA A 21 24.61 -6.64 -13.16
CA ALA A 21 25.60 -5.97 -14.00
C ALA A 21 25.81 -4.49 -13.62
N MET A 22 24.75 -3.81 -13.16
CA MET A 22 24.81 -2.43 -12.66
C MET A 22 25.32 -2.33 -11.21
N GLY A 23 25.56 -3.46 -10.53
CA GLY A 23 25.95 -3.48 -9.12
C GLY A 23 24.84 -3.06 -8.15
N VAL A 24 23.58 -3.08 -8.60
CA VAL A 24 22.41 -2.71 -7.80
C VAL A 24 21.92 -3.94 -7.03
N ARG A 25 21.83 -3.81 -5.70
CA ARG A 25 21.27 -4.86 -4.85
C ARG A 25 19.76 -4.94 -5.05
N TRP A 26 19.26 -6.16 -5.21
CA TRP A 26 17.83 -6.44 -5.36
C TRP A 26 17.43 -7.63 -4.49
N MET A 27 16.13 -7.73 -4.22
CA MET A 27 15.52 -8.81 -3.45
C MET A 27 14.19 -9.18 -4.10
N GLU A 28 13.89 -10.47 -4.13
CA GLU A 28 12.59 -10.97 -4.57
C GLU A 28 11.58 -10.95 -3.40
N SER A 29 10.38 -10.44 -3.63
CA SER A 29 9.28 -10.55 -2.67
C SER A 29 8.62 -11.91 -2.77
N LYS A 30 8.18 -12.46 -1.64
CA LYS A 30 7.38 -13.69 -1.61
C LYS A 30 5.93 -13.46 -2.05
N LEU A 31 5.43 -12.24 -1.90
CA LEU A 31 4.05 -11.84 -2.16
C LEU A 31 4.10 -10.50 -2.92
N GLU A 32 3.67 -9.42 -2.28
CA GLU A 32 3.68 -8.07 -2.87
C GLU A 32 4.99 -7.34 -2.59
N GLY A 33 5.53 -6.69 -3.63
CA GLY A 33 6.75 -5.88 -3.51
C GLY A 33 6.56 -4.66 -2.61
N GLU A 34 5.40 -4.00 -2.71
CA GLU A 34 5.07 -2.80 -1.93
C GLU A 34 5.03 -3.08 -0.43
N ALA A 35 4.39 -4.19 -0.04
CA ALA A 35 4.35 -4.63 1.36
C ALA A 35 5.76 -4.94 1.91
N GLN A 36 6.63 -5.54 1.09
CA GLN A 36 8.02 -5.81 1.49
C GLN A 36 8.81 -4.51 1.64
N CYS A 37 8.66 -3.54 0.73
CA CYS A 37 9.27 -2.22 0.83
C CYS A 37 8.86 -1.51 2.13
N ALA A 38 7.57 -1.46 2.44
CA ALA A 38 7.05 -0.87 3.68
C ALA A 38 7.62 -1.57 4.93
N GLN A 39 7.76 -2.89 4.91
CA GLN A 39 8.35 -3.64 6.02
C GLN A 39 9.85 -3.37 6.21
N LEU A 40 10.60 -3.16 5.12
CA LEU A 40 12.02 -2.79 5.17
C LEU A 40 12.20 -1.39 5.76
N GLU A 41 11.31 -0.46 5.41
CA GLU A 41 11.31 0.89 5.98
C GLU A 41 11.00 0.87 7.48
N GLN A 42 9.96 0.14 7.89
CA GLN A 42 9.63 -0.02 9.33
C GLN A 42 10.78 -0.64 10.15
N ARG A 43 11.66 -1.43 9.52
CA ARG A 43 12.85 -1.99 10.15
C ARG A 43 14.07 -1.06 10.12
N GLY A 44 13.95 0.12 9.51
CA GLY A 44 15.05 1.07 9.34
C GLY A 44 16.14 0.59 8.38
N LEU A 45 15.83 -0.35 7.48
CA LEU A 45 16.79 -0.89 6.51
C LEU A 45 16.84 -0.06 5.22
N VAL A 46 15.77 0.68 4.94
CA VAL A 46 15.64 1.61 3.81
C VAL A 46 14.91 2.85 4.31
N GLU A 47 15.17 4.00 3.69
CA GLU A 47 14.47 5.25 3.97
C GLU A 47 13.88 5.75 2.66
N PHE A 48 12.54 5.84 2.58
CA PHE A 48 11.87 6.52 1.48
C PHE A 48 11.74 7.99 1.91
N GLY A 49 12.60 8.86 1.37
CA GLY A 49 12.91 10.17 1.96
C GLY A 49 11.73 11.15 2.20
N PHE A 50 11.93 12.02 3.21
CA PHE A 50 11.28 13.28 3.59
C PHE A 50 9.74 13.40 3.46
N GLY A 51 9.06 13.28 4.61
CA GLY A 51 7.62 13.48 4.80
C GLY A 51 7.01 14.71 4.12
N GLY A 52 6.08 14.46 3.19
CA GLY A 52 5.07 15.44 2.76
C GLY A 52 5.49 16.41 1.64
N LYS A 53 6.60 16.20 0.93
CA LYS A 53 7.01 17.09 -0.17
C LYS A 53 6.95 16.40 -1.52
N VAL A 54 6.40 17.11 -2.51
CA VAL A 54 6.53 16.74 -3.92
C VAL A 54 7.95 17.07 -4.38
N GLN A 55 8.74 16.07 -4.73
CA GLN A 55 10.01 16.25 -5.43
C GLN A 55 9.96 15.49 -6.75
N ASN A 56 10.18 16.18 -7.87
CA ASN A 56 10.26 15.57 -9.21
C ASN A 56 9.07 14.66 -9.54
N ASP A 57 7.84 15.18 -9.41
CA ASP A 57 6.57 14.45 -9.63
C ASP A 57 6.31 13.26 -8.66
N ILE A 58 7.16 13.07 -7.65
CA ILE A 58 6.96 12.08 -6.59
C ILE A 58 6.38 12.77 -5.36
N LEU A 59 5.12 12.45 -5.03
CA LEU A 59 4.48 12.87 -3.79
C LEU A 59 4.80 11.85 -2.68
N HIS A 60 5.60 12.26 -1.71
CA HIS A 60 5.85 11.45 -0.52
C HIS A 60 4.82 11.74 0.58
N LEU A 61 4.05 10.73 0.97
CA LEU A 61 3.07 10.79 2.05
C LEU A 61 3.58 9.93 3.22
N SER A 62 3.85 10.55 4.37
CA SER A 62 4.14 9.80 5.59
C SER A 62 2.86 9.54 6.37
N MET A 63 2.83 8.43 7.13
CA MET A 63 1.72 8.15 8.04
C MET A 63 1.52 9.29 9.06
N ASP A 64 2.61 9.87 9.56
CA ASP A 64 2.54 11.03 10.47
C ASP A 64 1.85 12.23 9.82
N TYR A 65 2.15 12.50 8.54
CA TYR A 65 1.50 13.58 7.79
C TYR A 65 0.01 13.30 7.59
N LEU A 66 -0.36 12.06 7.26
CA LEU A 66 -1.76 11.66 7.08
C LEU A 66 -2.55 11.76 8.39
N ASP A 67 -1.94 11.39 9.50
CA ASP A 67 -2.57 11.48 10.81
C ASP A 67 -2.71 12.95 11.25
N GLU A 68 -1.64 13.75 11.20
CA GLU A 68 -1.68 15.16 11.63
C GLU A 68 -2.54 16.07 10.74
N LYS A 69 -2.53 15.85 9.41
CA LYS A 69 -3.22 16.75 8.46
C LYS A 69 -4.60 16.28 8.06
N LEU A 70 -4.82 14.97 8.02
CA LEU A 70 -6.08 14.40 7.52
C LEU A 70 -6.83 13.63 8.60
N CYS A 71 -6.28 13.47 9.81
CA CYS A 71 -6.84 12.65 10.88
C CYS A 71 -7.10 11.21 10.43
N LEU A 72 -6.22 10.69 9.55
CA LEU A 72 -6.34 9.37 8.96
C LEU A 72 -5.29 8.42 9.53
N SER A 73 -5.74 7.58 10.47
CA SER A 73 -4.94 6.47 10.98
C SER A 73 -4.76 5.36 9.93
N ARG A 74 -3.77 4.48 10.16
CA ARG A 74 -3.54 3.31 9.29
C ARG A 74 -4.78 2.42 9.18
N SER A 75 -5.52 2.21 10.28
CA SER A 75 -6.74 1.40 10.28
C SER A 75 -7.85 2.03 9.45
N CYS A 76 -7.99 3.37 9.50
CA CYS A 76 -8.92 4.12 8.66
C CYS A 76 -8.60 3.93 7.17
N LEU A 77 -7.34 4.09 6.78
CA LEU A 77 -6.92 3.92 5.38
C LEU A 77 -7.16 2.50 4.88
N ILE A 78 -6.84 1.48 5.69
CA ILE A 78 -7.10 0.08 5.32
C ILE A 78 -8.60 -0.15 5.13
N ALA A 79 -9.45 0.33 6.04
CA ALA A 79 -10.89 0.18 5.93
C ALA A 79 -11.44 0.88 4.67
N MET A 80 -11.03 2.13 4.42
CA MET A 80 -11.42 2.87 3.23
C MET A 80 -11.01 2.15 1.94
N THR A 81 -9.76 1.67 1.87
CA THR A 81 -9.25 0.94 0.71
C THR A 81 -10.00 -0.36 0.45
N ILE A 82 -10.42 -1.08 1.50
CA ILE A 82 -11.24 -2.29 1.33
C ILE A 82 -12.67 -1.94 0.88
N MET A 83 -13.26 -0.86 1.41
CA MET A 83 -14.58 -0.39 1.02
C MET A 83 -14.63 0.09 -0.44
N MET A 84 -13.63 0.84 -0.90
CA MET A 84 -13.54 1.31 -2.28
C MET A 84 -13.12 0.22 -3.26
N GLY A 85 -12.31 -0.74 -2.78
CA GLY A 85 -11.72 -1.81 -3.57
C GLY A 85 -10.21 -1.66 -3.72
N CYS A 86 -9.52 -2.79 -3.63
CA CYS A 86 -8.06 -2.91 -3.75
C CYS A 86 -7.66 -4.25 -4.36
N ASP A 87 -6.37 -4.50 -4.55
CA ASP A 87 -5.88 -5.76 -5.13
C ASP A 87 -6.35 -7.01 -4.38
N CYS A 88 -6.51 -6.90 -3.06
CA CYS A 88 -7.05 -7.97 -2.20
C CYS A 88 -8.59 -8.04 -2.20
N ALA A 89 -9.29 -6.98 -2.62
CA ALA A 89 -10.75 -6.84 -2.53
C ALA A 89 -11.32 -6.05 -3.71
N GLN A 90 -11.07 -6.51 -4.94
CA GLN A 90 -11.31 -5.73 -6.18
C GLN A 90 -12.75 -5.26 -6.38
N LYS A 91 -13.74 -5.94 -5.79
CA LYS A 91 -15.15 -5.59 -5.95
C LYS A 91 -15.58 -4.39 -5.10
N GLY A 92 -14.91 -4.16 -3.96
CA GLY A 92 -15.33 -3.17 -2.97
C GLY A 92 -16.82 -3.28 -2.59
N ILE A 93 -17.37 -2.19 -2.04
CA ILE A 93 -18.79 -2.01 -1.80
C ILE A 93 -19.36 -1.18 -2.97
N PRO A 94 -20.36 -1.68 -3.71
CA PRO A 94 -20.95 -0.93 -4.83
C PRO A 94 -21.51 0.42 -4.38
N GLY A 95 -21.11 1.49 -5.07
CA GLY A 95 -21.55 2.86 -4.77
C GLY A 95 -20.76 3.56 -3.66
N VAL A 96 -19.76 2.90 -3.06
CA VAL A 96 -18.86 3.53 -2.07
C VAL A 96 -17.57 3.98 -2.76
N GLY A 97 -17.45 5.29 -2.99
CA GLY A 97 -16.22 5.92 -3.45
C GLY A 97 -15.42 6.54 -2.29
N LEU A 98 -14.38 7.31 -2.61
CA LEU A 98 -13.50 7.95 -1.63
C LEU A 98 -14.24 8.81 -0.61
N VAL A 99 -15.15 9.68 -1.07
CA VAL A 99 -15.90 10.59 -0.20
C VAL A 99 -16.81 9.80 0.73
N THR A 100 -17.60 8.88 0.19
CA THR A 100 -18.52 8.04 0.98
C THR A 100 -17.77 7.15 1.97
N ALA A 101 -16.62 6.59 1.58
CA ALA A 101 -15.78 5.80 2.48
C ALA A 101 -15.25 6.66 3.63
N LEU A 102 -14.83 7.90 3.36
CA LEU A 102 -14.36 8.84 4.38
C LEU A 102 -15.48 9.23 5.34
N GLU A 103 -16.68 9.55 4.82
CA GLU A 103 -17.87 9.85 5.62
C GLU A 103 -18.20 8.68 6.57
N ILE A 104 -18.22 7.46 6.05
CA ILE A 104 -18.44 6.24 6.84
C ILE A 104 -17.38 6.11 7.94
N VAL A 105 -16.09 6.18 7.61
CA VAL A 105 -15.01 6.07 8.61
C VAL A 105 -15.10 7.17 9.68
N SER A 106 -15.46 8.39 9.29
CA SER A 106 -15.62 9.51 10.21
C SER A 106 -16.80 9.35 11.17
N GLU A 107 -17.91 8.79 10.69
CA GLU A 107 -19.12 8.59 11.50
C GLU A 107 -18.93 7.45 12.51
N PHE A 108 -18.26 6.37 12.11
CA PHE A 108 -18.10 5.18 12.94
C PHE A 108 -16.90 5.21 13.90
N TYR A 109 -16.16 6.34 13.97
CA TYR A 109 -14.97 6.53 14.81
C TYR A 109 -14.11 5.28 14.91
N LEU A 110 -13.42 4.95 13.82
CA LEU A 110 -12.43 3.87 13.82
C LEU A 110 -11.26 4.30 14.72
N MET A 111 -11.34 3.93 16.00
CA MET A 111 -10.30 4.21 16.99
C MET A 111 -9.00 3.54 16.54
N GLU A 112 -7.85 4.14 16.84
CA GLU A 112 -6.50 3.63 16.44
C GLU A 112 -6.26 2.16 16.78
N HIS A 113 -7.00 1.61 17.76
CA HIS A 113 -6.84 0.25 18.25
C HIS A 113 -7.87 -0.75 17.72
N ASP A 114 -8.84 -0.32 16.92
CA ASP A 114 -9.82 -1.24 16.34
C ASP A 114 -9.17 -2.04 15.21
N HIS A 115 -9.19 -3.37 15.36
CA HIS A 115 -8.65 -4.28 14.36
C HIS A 115 -9.45 -4.12 13.05
N PRO A 116 -8.81 -4.01 11.87
CA PRO A 116 -9.48 -3.76 10.59
C PRO A 116 -10.63 -4.72 10.28
N GLN A 117 -10.53 -5.96 10.77
CA GLN A 117 -11.57 -6.97 10.64
C GLN A 117 -12.88 -6.61 11.38
N VAL A 118 -12.78 -5.99 12.57
CA VAL A 118 -13.96 -5.56 13.36
C VAL A 118 -14.74 -4.51 12.60
N ILE A 119 -14.03 -3.67 11.86
CA ILE A 119 -14.60 -2.62 11.02
C ILE A 119 -15.42 -3.25 9.91
N LEU A 120 -14.85 -4.22 9.19
CA LEU A 120 -15.53 -4.92 8.10
C LEU A 120 -16.72 -5.76 8.57
N ASP A 121 -16.62 -6.40 9.74
CA ASP A 121 -17.71 -7.21 10.28
C ASP A 121 -18.91 -6.36 10.73
N ARG A 122 -18.74 -5.06 11.00
CA ARG A 122 -19.87 -4.12 11.24
C ARG A 122 -20.67 -3.79 9.97
N PHE A 123 -20.11 -4.03 8.78
CA PHE A 123 -20.74 -3.71 7.49
C PHE A 123 -21.30 -4.93 6.74
N LYS A 124 -21.27 -6.13 7.35
CA LYS A 124 -21.99 -7.32 6.85
C LYS A 124 -23.42 -7.34 7.38
#